data_AF-U4L617-F1
#
_entry.id   AF-U4L617-F1
#
_cell.length_a   1.000
_cell.length_b   1.000
_cell.length_c   1.000
_cell.angle_alpha   90.00
_cell.angle_beta   90.00
_cell.angle_gamma   90.00
#
_symmetry.space_group_name_H-M   'P 1'
#
loop_
_entity.id
_entity.type
_entity.pdbx_description
1 polymer ?
#
loop_
_entity_poly.entity_id
_entity_poly.type
_entity_poly.pdbx_seq_one_letter_code
_entity_poly.pdbx_strand_id
1 'polypeptide(L)'
;MDLPPLSPLVSFVCVIAVYLAFLFVLRLIENEGYWTLRFRLALYEPYCRALLFVAISTSFGWLLTTLPFEASFKHKLLFFYASTISISSFFYIRKLRRSLTFYHLRYLSWTGPSRTGIPGNLLALLGNPQDWRQLQLTFRINPTHPSDFQFSLLAPHGIHADPTDILKSLSAIRNPEALLVTPGARAGVYHPHHPNKPVSLLWGSFLGFSPRCSRAIISVPRRYLTEFPTTPHGFDARPICLAYGILGRNKGPSPKTLVCGLLDSPVAMREFEENSAFWPRPAKTLRGYYAKVFKETFGTLGKGSVCMATELALLIADAGDEVVRDWLEGRMEQQDLGLNWEVERLGASDEELERIYRGQYAAMLVGLSVHMVGRRKRPELLVFERLCEREGVEVPKWALGPEMRERREAELMDAGGNIEALVRAIV
;
A
#
# COMPACT_ATOMS: atom_id res chain seq x y z
N MET A 1 33.49 -38.64 8.19
CA MET A 1 32.55 -38.96 9.29
C MET A 1 31.18 -38.97 8.64
N ASP A 2 30.78 -40.13 8.11
CA ASP A 2 29.57 -40.26 7.30
C ASP A 2 28.38 -40.43 8.23
N LEU A 3 27.59 -39.36 8.38
CA LEU A 3 26.32 -39.46 9.10
C LEU A 3 25.40 -40.39 8.31
N PRO A 4 24.78 -41.40 8.95
CA PRO A 4 23.82 -42.26 8.27
C PRO A 4 22.67 -41.40 7.72
N PRO A 5 22.15 -41.71 6.52
CA PRO A 5 21.02 -40.98 5.96
C PRO A 5 19.84 -41.06 6.94
N LEU A 6 19.31 -39.91 7.33
CA LEU A 6 18.10 -39.82 8.16
C LEU A 6 17.02 -40.66 7.49
N SER A 7 16.34 -41.50 8.27
CA SER A 7 15.21 -42.25 7.73
C SER A 7 14.16 -41.24 7.22
N PRO A 8 13.49 -41.50 6.08
CA PRO A 8 12.53 -40.55 5.51
C PRO A 8 11.37 -40.20 6.45
N LEU A 9 11.05 -41.08 7.41
CA LEU A 9 10.14 -40.78 8.50
C LEU A 9 10.68 -39.66 9.40
N VAL A 10 11.97 -39.70 9.75
CA VAL A 10 12.62 -38.64 10.54
C VAL A 10 12.67 -37.34 9.74
N SER A 11 13.05 -37.39 8.46
CA SER A 11 13.03 -36.20 7.59
C SER A 11 11.63 -35.58 7.48
N PHE A 12 10.58 -36.41 7.32
CA PHE A 12 9.20 -35.97 7.29
C PHE A 12 8.76 -35.28 8.59
N VAL A 13 9.04 -35.90 9.74
CA VAL A 13 8.73 -35.34 11.06
C VAL A 13 9.48 -34.02 11.27
N CYS A 14 10.76 -33.94 10.91
CA CYS A 14 11.54 -32.71 11.00
C CYS A 14 10.93 -31.58 10.14
N VAL A 15 10.54 -31.86 8.89
CA VAL A 15 9.95 -30.85 8.01
C VAL A 15 8.61 -30.35 8.57
N ILE A 16 7.75 -31.24 9.08
CA ILE A 16 6.49 -30.84 9.72
C ILE A 16 6.75 -29.99 10.95
N ALA A 17 7.69 -30.41 11.82
CA ALA A 17 8.03 -29.67 13.03
C ALA A 17 8.54 -28.25 12.70
N VAL A 18 9.43 -28.11 11.71
CA VAL A 18 9.93 -26.81 11.24
C VAL A 18 8.79 -25.95 10.70
N TYR A 19 7.88 -26.52 9.92
CA TYR A 19 6.73 -25.77 9.39
C TYR A 19 5.74 -25.33 10.48
N LEU A 20 5.45 -26.20 11.45
CA LEU A 20 4.61 -25.85 12.60
C LEU A 20 5.26 -24.77 13.46
N ALA A 21 6.58 -24.83 13.68
CA ALA A 21 7.34 -23.79 14.35
C ALA A 21 7.26 -22.46 13.57
N PHE A 22 7.39 -22.50 12.24
CA PHE A 22 7.21 -21.31 11.39
C PHE A 22 5.81 -20.71 11.52
N LEU A 23 4.75 -21.52 11.45
CA LEU A 23 3.37 -21.05 11.64
C LEU A 23 3.14 -20.47 13.05
N PHE A 24 3.72 -21.09 14.07
CA PHE A 24 3.66 -20.58 15.44
C PHE A 24 4.35 -19.22 15.56
N VAL A 25 5.53 -19.06 14.97
CA VAL A 25 6.26 -17.78 14.92
C VAL A 25 5.44 -16.72 14.19
N LEU A 26 4.80 -17.03 13.06
CA LEU A 26 3.95 -16.06 12.35
C LEU A 26 2.78 -15.59 13.23
N ARG A 27 2.13 -16.50 13.97
CA ARG A 27 1.05 -16.15 14.90
C ARG A 27 1.54 -15.29 16.06
N LEU A 28 2.70 -15.62 16.62
CA LEU A 28 3.31 -14.81 17.68
C LEU A 28 3.59 -13.40 17.18
N ILE A 29 4.20 -13.26 16.00
CA ILE A 29 4.49 -11.98 15.36
C ILE A 29 3.21 -11.15 15.13
N GLU A 30 2.13 -11.78 14.65
CA GLU A 30 0.83 -11.11 14.49
C GLU A 30 0.21 -10.69 15.83
N ASN A 31 0.30 -11.54 16.86
CA ASN A 31 -0.28 -11.28 18.17
C ASN A 31 0.43 -10.14 18.92
N GLU A 32 1.75 -10.10 18.83
CA GLU A 32 2.61 -9.04 19.39
C GLU A 32 2.59 -7.75 18.53
N GLY A 33 1.94 -7.77 17.36
CA GLY A 33 1.80 -6.59 16.51
C GLY A 33 3.03 -6.22 15.69
N TYR A 34 3.97 -7.16 15.48
CA TYR A 34 5.17 -7.02 14.65
C TYR A 34 4.84 -7.04 13.14
N TRP A 35 3.96 -6.14 12.71
CA TRP A 35 3.33 -6.19 11.38
C TRP A 35 4.28 -5.97 10.20
N THR A 36 5.31 -5.14 10.34
CA THR A 36 6.33 -4.99 9.28
C THR A 36 7.03 -6.32 9.02
N LEU A 37 7.48 -7.00 10.08
CA LEU A 37 8.08 -8.32 9.97
C LEU A 37 7.10 -9.34 9.40
N ARG A 38 5.83 -9.32 9.86
CA ARG A 38 4.79 -10.22 9.34
C ARG A 38 4.58 -10.08 7.83
N PHE A 39 4.47 -8.85 7.31
CA PHE A 39 4.25 -8.63 5.88
C PHE A 39 5.45 -9.05 5.04
N ARG A 40 6.67 -8.89 5.54
CA ARG A 40 7.85 -9.43 4.87
C ARG A 40 7.85 -10.95 4.85
N LEU A 41 7.59 -11.58 5.98
CA LEU A 41 7.51 -13.04 6.06
C LEU A 41 6.38 -13.60 5.18
N ALA A 42 5.29 -12.86 5.01
CA ALA A 42 4.20 -13.23 4.11
C ALA A 42 4.65 -13.40 2.66
N LEU A 43 5.66 -12.64 2.20
CA LEU A 43 6.22 -12.79 0.85
C LEU A 43 6.94 -14.14 0.67
N TYR A 44 7.47 -14.71 1.76
CA TYR A 44 8.19 -15.98 1.75
C TYR A 44 7.32 -17.21 2.08
N GLU A 45 6.18 -16.98 2.76
CA GLU A 45 5.23 -18.02 3.19
C GLU A 45 4.80 -18.98 2.06
N PRO A 46 4.50 -18.51 0.83
CA PRO A 46 4.27 -19.38 -0.33
C PRO A 46 5.39 -20.39 -0.62
N TYR A 47 6.65 -19.97 -0.54
CA TYR A 47 7.80 -20.82 -0.81
C TYR A 47 8.01 -21.85 0.31
N CYS A 48 7.82 -21.45 1.57
CA CYS A 48 7.86 -22.38 2.71
C CYS A 48 6.81 -23.48 2.57
N ARG A 49 5.58 -23.11 2.18
CA ARG A 49 4.50 -24.07 1.94
C ARG A 49 4.79 -24.99 0.74
N ALA A 50 5.43 -24.47 -0.31
CA ALA A 50 5.78 -25.25 -1.49
C ALA A 50 6.87 -26.28 -1.16
N LEU A 51 7.87 -25.88 -0.38
CA LEU A 51 8.90 -26.77 0.13
C LEU A 51 8.31 -27.89 0.99
N LEU A 52 7.37 -27.55 1.89
CA LEU A 52 6.64 -28.55 2.68
C LEU A 52 5.89 -29.53 1.78
N PHE A 53 5.17 -29.03 0.77
CA PHE A 53 4.42 -29.87 -0.15
C PHE A 53 5.34 -30.87 -0.86
N VAL A 54 6.46 -30.40 -1.42
CA VAL A 54 7.47 -31.25 -2.05
C VAL A 54 8.02 -32.29 -1.08
N ALA A 55 8.40 -31.88 0.13
CA ALA A 55 8.94 -32.80 1.13
C ALA A 55 7.94 -33.88 1.57
N ILE A 56 6.67 -33.52 1.76
CA ILE A 56 5.59 -34.48 2.05
C ILE A 56 5.41 -35.45 0.87
N SER A 57 5.39 -34.93 -0.36
CA SER A 57 5.23 -35.74 -1.57
C SER A 57 6.38 -36.74 -1.75
N THR A 58 7.63 -36.28 -1.58
CA THR A 58 8.81 -37.14 -1.68
C THR A 58 8.83 -38.21 -0.58
N SER A 59 8.52 -37.84 0.67
CA SER A 59 8.53 -38.77 1.80
C SER A 59 7.50 -39.88 1.66
N PHE A 60 6.28 -39.52 1.21
CA PHE A 60 5.22 -40.51 1.02
C PHE A 60 5.45 -41.36 -0.24
N GLY A 61 5.93 -40.78 -1.34
CA GLY A 61 6.34 -41.53 -2.53
C GLY A 61 7.40 -42.58 -2.20
N TRP A 62 8.40 -42.21 -1.38
CA TRP A 62 9.41 -43.16 -0.92
C TRP A 62 8.81 -44.28 -0.05
N LEU A 63 7.96 -43.93 0.93
CA LEU A 63 7.27 -44.91 1.78
C LEU A 63 6.52 -45.97 0.94
N LEU A 64 5.82 -45.55 -0.11
CA LEU A 64 5.10 -46.44 -1.02
C LEU A 64 6.03 -47.42 -1.76
N THR A 65 7.23 -46.98 -2.15
CA THR A 65 8.20 -47.83 -2.84
C THR A 65 8.88 -48.84 -1.90
N THR A 66 9.04 -48.48 -0.62
CA THR A 66 9.78 -49.31 0.36
C THR A 66 8.91 -50.32 1.11
N LEU A 67 7.59 -50.11 1.21
CA LEU A 67 6.72 -51.01 1.96
C LEU A 67 6.54 -52.37 1.22
N PRO A 68 6.48 -53.51 1.95
CA PRO A 68 6.42 -54.84 1.37
C PRO A 68 4.99 -55.24 0.96
N PHE A 69 4.33 -54.42 0.14
CA PHE A 69 3.02 -54.74 -0.42
C PHE A 69 3.12 -55.59 -1.70
N GLU A 70 2.06 -56.36 -2.00
CA GLU A 70 1.90 -57.05 -3.28
C GLU A 70 1.94 -56.07 -4.46
N ALA A 71 2.50 -56.49 -5.59
CA ALA A 71 2.67 -55.62 -6.76
C ALA A 71 1.34 -55.03 -7.24
N SER A 72 0.27 -55.81 -7.32
CA SER A 72 -1.06 -55.32 -7.76
C SER A 72 -1.62 -54.24 -6.83
N PHE A 73 -1.42 -54.38 -5.52
CA PHE A 73 -1.81 -53.39 -4.51
C PHE A 73 -0.95 -52.13 -4.58
N LYS A 74 0.38 -52.29 -4.78
CA LYS A 74 1.31 -51.17 -4.99
C LYS A 74 0.90 -50.29 -6.17
N HIS A 75 0.56 -50.88 -7.32
CA HIS A 75 0.15 -50.12 -8.50
C HIS A 75 -1.16 -49.33 -8.26
N LYS A 76 -2.16 -49.95 -7.62
CA LYS A 76 -3.42 -49.27 -7.27
C LYS A 76 -3.20 -48.12 -6.28
N LEU A 77 -2.37 -48.35 -5.26
CA LEU A 77 -2.05 -47.36 -4.23
C LEU A 77 -1.22 -46.20 -4.82
N LEU A 78 -0.26 -46.50 -5.68
CA LEU A 78 0.54 -45.50 -6.39
C LEU A 78 -0.33 -44.66 -7.34
N PHE A 79 -1.25 -45.29 -8.08
CA PHE A 79 -2.17 -44.57 -8.96
C PHE A 79 -3.13 -43.66 -8.17
N PHE A 80 -3.70 -44.15 -7.07
CA PHE A 80 -4.53 -43.34 -6.18
C PHE A 80 -3.73 -42.16 -5.62
N TYR A 81 -2.51 -42.43 -5.11
CA TYR A 81 -1.63 -41.40 -4.57
C TYR A 81 -1.24 -40.35 -5.61
N ALA A 82 -0.83 -40.76 -6.81
CA ALA A 82 -0.50 -39.85 -7.90
C ALA A 82 -1.70 -38.98 -8.30
N SER A 83 -2.91 -39.56 -8.31
CA SER A 83 -4.15 -38.84 -8.57
C SER A 83 -4.45 -37.82 -7.47
N THR A 84 -4.34 -38.21 -6.19
CA THR A 84 -4.52 -37.31 -5.05
C THR A 84 -3.50 -36.18 -5.06
N ILE A 85 -2.20 -36.45 -5.26
CA ILE A 85 -1.18 -35.41 -5.39
C ILE A 85 -1.52 -34.48 -6.54
N SER A 86 -1.93 -34.99 -7.70
CA SER A 86 -2.23 -34.16 -8.87
C SER A 86 -3.37 -33.18 -8.57
N ILE A 87 -4.45 -33.69 -7.97
CA ILE A 87 -5.60 -32.87 -7.55
C ILE A 87 -5.18 -31.86 -6.47
N SER A 88 -4.48 -32.31 -5.42
CA SER A 88 -3.98 -31.45 -4.35
C SER A 88 -3.01 -30.39 -4.87
N SER A 89 -2.12 -30.73 -5.80
CA SER A 89 -1.19 -29.82 -6.46
C SER A 89 -1.93 -28.75 -7.24
N PHE A 90 -2.97 -29.14 -8.00
CA PHE A 90 -3.78 -28.18 -8.75
C PHE A 90 -4.44 -27.15 -7.83
N PHE A 91 -5.12 -27.61 -6.76
CA PHE A 91 -5.75 -26.71 -5.78
C PHE A 91 -4.71 -25.87 -5.03
N TYR A 92 -3.57 -26.48 -4.69
CA TYR A 92 -2.48 -25.81 -4.00
C TYR A 92 -1.87 -24.72 -4.87
N ILE A 93 -1.51 -24.98 -6.13
CA ILE A 93 -0.96 -24.00 -7.08
C ILE A 93 -1.94 -22.85 -7.28
N ARG A 94 -3.24 -23.16 -7.47
CA ARG A 94 -4.27 -22.12 -7.61
C ARG A 94 -4.36 -21.24 -6.37
N LYS A 95 -4.35 -21.83 -5.17
CA LYS A 95 -4.35 -21.08 -3.90
C LYS A 95 -3.07 -20.27 -3.75
N LEU A 96 -1.92 -20.87 -4.03
CA LEU A 96 -0.60 -20.27 -3.95
C LEU A 96 -0.50 -19.02 -4.81
N ARG A 97 -0.94 -19.09 -6.08
CA ARG A 97 -0.93 -17.95 -6.99
C ARG A 97 -1.78 -16.79 -6.46
N ARG A 98 -2.98 -17.06 -5.95
CA ARG A 98 -3.86 -16.02 -5.38
C ARG A 98 -3.27 -15.43 -4.10
N SER A 99 -2.68 -16.24 -3.24
CA SER A 99 -2.04 -15.79 -2.00
C SER A 99 -0.77 -14.98 -2.30
N LEU A 100 0.06 -15.40 -3.24
CA LEU A 100 1.30 -14.70 -3.65
C LEU A 100 1.01 -13.27 -4.06
N THR A 101 0.09 -13.09 -5.01
CA THR A 101 -0.23 -11.75 -5.50
C THR A 101 -0.85 -10.91 -4.41
N PHE A 102 -1.77 -11.48 -3.61
CA PHE A 102 -2.37 -10.75 -2.50
C PHE A 102 -1.35 -10.36 -1.43
N TYR A 103 -0.40 -11.22 -1.06
CA TYR A 103 0.66 -10.89 -0.10
C TYR A 103 1.55 -9.76 -0.62
N HIS A 104 1.88 -9.77 -1.91
CA HIS A 104 2.65 -8.71 -2.54
C HIS A 104 1.88 -7.39 -2.53
N LEU A 105 0.63 -7.39 -2.98
CA LEU A 105 -0.23 -6.20 -2.96
C LEU A 105 -0.40 -5.67 -1.53
N ARG A 106 -0.63 -6.57 -0.57
CA ARG A 106 -0.75 -6.21 0.84
C ARG A 106 0.54 -5.59 1.36
N TYR A 107 1.71 -6.15 1.03
CA TYR A 107 2.98 -5.56 1.37
C TYR A 107 3.13 -4.15 0.79
N LEU A 108 2.88 -3.95 -0.51
CA LEU A 108 2.97 -2.64 -1.16
C LEU A 108 1.98 -1.64 -0.55
N SER A 109 0.71 -2.03 -0.41
CA SER A 109 -0.34 -1.18 0.15
C SER A 109 -0.03 -0.72 1.56
N TRP A 110 0.65 -1.52 2.38
CA TRP A 110 0.93 -1.19 3.78
C TRP A 110 2.32 -0.64 4.06
N THR A 111 3.31 -0.91 3.20
CA THR A 111 4.74 -0.62 3.48
C THR A 111 5.41 0.33 2.49
N GLY A 112 4.71 0.82 1.47
CA GLY A 112 5.25 1.84 0.57
C GLY A 112 5.49 3.19 1.27
N PRO A 113 5.82 4.25 0.50
CA PRO A 113 6.00 5.60 1.02
C PRO A 113 4.83 6.02 1.91
N SER A 114 5.13 6.78 2.95
CA SER A 114 4.14 7.23 3.90
C SER A 114 4.17 8.74 4.00
N ARG A 115 3.00 9.29 4.25
CA ARG A 115 2.81 10.71 4.45
C ARG A 115 2.39 10.97 5.88
N THR A 116 2.99 11.99 6.48
CA THR A 116 2.68 12.40 7.85
C THR A 116 2.66 13.91 7.99
N GLY A 117 1.84 14.42 8.89
CA GLY A 117 1.93 15.80 9.34
C GLY A 117 3.12 15.98 10.29
N ILE A 118 3.90 17.03 10.09
CA ILE A 118 4.98 17.46 10.99
C ILE A 118 4.77 18.92 11.39
N PRO A 119 5.24 19.36 12.57
CA PRO A 119 5.25 20.78 12.93
C PRO A 119 6.10 21.61 11.95
N GLY A 120 5.58 22.75 11.49
CA GLY A 120 6.27 23.60 10.50
C GLY A 120 7.62 24.19 10.97
N ASN A 121 7.83 24.33 12.27
CA ASN A 121 9.12 24.77 12.83
C ASN A 121 10.24 23.73 12.65
N LEU A 122 9.93 22.49 12.28
CA LEU A 122 10.92 21.44 12.05
C LEU A 122 11.35 21.32 10.59
N LEU A 123 10.82 22.16 9.69
CA LEU A 123 11.17 22.12 8.25
C LEU A 123 12.64 22.38 7.98
N ALA A 124 13.26 23.27 8.75
CA ALA A 124 14.68 23.57 8.62
C ALA A 124 15.55 22.32 8.88
N LEU A 125 15.02 21.36 9.64
CA LEU A 125 15.72 20.12 10.02
C LEU A 125 15.64 19.02 8.96
N LEU A 126 14.86 19.23 7.91
CA LEU A 126 14.67 18.24 6.86
C LEU A 126 15.78 18.37 5.83
N GLY A 127 16.31 17.23 5.43
CA GLY A 127 17.44 17.14 4.53
C GLY A 127 17.37 15.93 3.60
N ASN A 128 18.51 15.67 2.96
CA ASN A 128 18.74 14.51 2.11
C ASN A 128 18.85 13.21 2.97
N PRO A 129 18.96 12.03 2.33
CA PRO A 129 19.11 10.77 3.07
C PRO A 129 20.29 10.70 4.04
N GLN A 130 21.39 11.41 3.77
CA GLN A 130 22.57 11.48 4.64
C GLN A 130 22.27 12.29 5.90
N ASP A 131 21.57 13.42 5.76
CA ASP A 131 21.16 14.27 6.87
C ASP A 131 20.27 13.47 7.84
N TRP A 132 19.28 12.75 7.30
CA TRP A 132 18.42 11.88 8.11
C TRP A 132 19.19 10.78 8.85
N ARG A 133 20.24 10.21 8.24
CA ARG A 133 21.10 9.20 8.90
C ARG A 133 21.92 9.83 10.02
N GLN A 134 22.49 11.01 9.82
CA GLN A 134 23.21 11.73 10.87
C GLN A 134 22.29 12.05 12.05
N LEU A 135 21.05 12.50 11.77
CA LEU A 135 20.05 12.71 12.81
C LEU A 135 19.76 11.42 13.59
N GLN A 136 19.56 10.29 12.91
CA GLN A 136 19.34 9.01 13.59
C GLN A 136 20.55 8.55 14.42
N LEU A 137 21.79 8.77 13.97
CA LEU A 137 22.98 8.41 14.75
C LEU A 137 23.14 9.28 16.01
N THR A 138 22.72 10.54 15.91
CA THR A 138 22.77 11.50 17.02
C THR A 138 21.75 11.15 18.11
N PHE A 139 20.57 10.67 17.72
CA PHE A 139 19.51 10.26 18.65
C PHE A 139 19.36 8.75 18.65
N ARG A 140 19.77 8.08 19.73
CA ARG A 140 19.44 6.66 19.95
C ARG A 140 17.93 6.48 20.08
N ILE A 141 17.24 6.38 18.95
CA ILE A 141 15.79 6.22 18.88
C ILE A 141 15.52 4.72 18.85
N ASN A 142 15.07 4.22 19.99
CA ASN A 142 14.54 2.87 20.05
C ASN A 142 13.20 2.82 19.29
N PRO A 143 12.89 1.72 18.58
CA PRO A 143 11.58 1.53 18.00
C PRO A 143 10.52 1.69 19.08
N THR A 144 9.68 2.71 18.95
CA THR A 144 8.66 3.04 19.96
C THR A 144 7.42 2.18 19.83
N HIS A 145 7.23 1.53 18.67
CA HIS A 145 6.03 0.75 18.37
C HIS A 145 6.38 -0.64 17.79
N PRO A 146 5.67 -1.73 18.20
CA PRO A 146 5.91 -3.08 17.67
C PRO A 146 5.85 -3.16 16.15
N SER A 147 4.97 -2.40 15.50
CA SER A 147 4.89 -2.38 14.03
C SER A 147 6.19 -1.94 13.35
N ASP A 148 7.06 -1.20 14.05
CA ASP A 148 8.32 -0.70 13.51
C ASP A 148 9.46 -1.71 13.68
N PHE A 149 9.25 -2.77 14.46
CA PHE A 149 10.25 -3.81 14.68
C PHE A 149 10.58 -4.54 13.37
N GLN A 150 11.88 -4.69 13.14
CA GLN A 150 12.43 -5.42 12.01
C GLN A 150 13.56 -6.29 12.52
N PHE A 151 13.58 -7.54 12.06
CA PHE A 151 14.68 -8.44 12.36
C PHE A 151 15.88 -8.08 11.48
N SER A 152 17.05 -7.84 12.07
CA SER A 152 18.23 -7.28 11.38
C SER A 152 18.66 -8.08 10.14
N LEU A 153 18.56 -9.41 10.18
CA LEU A 153 18.87 -10.28 9.04
C LEU A 153 17.88 -10.17 7.88
N LEU A 154 16.67 -9.65 8.13
CA LEU A 154 15.59 -9.47 7.15
C LEU A 154 15.24 -7.99 6.94
N ALA A 155 16.06 -7.09 7.49
CA ALA A 155 15.86 -5.66 7.41
C ALA A 155 16.51 -5.11 6.13
N PRO A 156 15.75 -4.45 5.24
CA PRO A 156 16.34 -3.74 4.13
C PRO A 156 17.19 -2.59 4.68
N HIS A 157 18.23 -2.25 3.94
CA HIS A 157 19.11 -1.14 4.26
C HIS A 157 18.29 0.17 4.39
N GLY A 158 18.57 0.94 5.44
CA GLY A 158 17.97 2.26 5.63
C GLY A 158 17.74 2.61 7.09
N ILE A 159 17.11 3.77 7.29
CA ILE A 159 16.72 4.28 8.60
C ILE A 159 15.48 3.53 9.07
N HIS A 160 15.56 2.88 10.23
CA HIS A 160 14.46 2.13 10.82
C HIS A 160 13.59 2.97 11.77
N ALA A 161 14.13 4.07 12.29
CA ALA A 161 13.40 4.98 13.15
C ALA A 161 12.29 5.71 12.36
N ASP A 162 11.16 5.96 13.01
CA ASP A 162 10.09 6.78 12.48
C ASP A 162 10.58 8.24 12.33
N PRO A 163 10.40 8.91 11.17
CA PRO A 163 10.83 10.29 11.02
C PRO A 163 10.19 11.22 12.05
N THR A 164 8.94 10.97 12.45
CA THR A 164 8.29 11.77 13.49
C THR A 164 8.92 11.57 14.86
N ASP A 165 9.46 10.39 15.16
CA ASP A 165 10.16 10.13 16.43
C ASP A 165 11.57 10.75 16.42
N ILE A 166 12.24 10.78 15.26
CA ILE A 166 13.49 11.56 15.06
C ILE A 166 13.22 13.05 15.31
N LEU A 167 12.20 13.60 14.66
CA LEU A 167 11.85 15.01 14.76
C LEU A 167 11.37 15.42 16.15
N LYS A 168 10.62 14.56 16.86
CA LYS A 168 10.25 14.80 18.27
C LYS A 168 11.46 14.86 19.18
N SER A 169 12.44 13.97 18.96
CA SER A 169 13.68 13.95 19.76
C SER A 169 14.49 15.25 19.57
N LEU A 170 14.50 15.78 18.35
CA LEU A 170 15.11 17.06 18.02
C LEU A 170 14.43 18.26 18.69
N SER A 171 13.10 18.25 18.76
CA SER A 171 12.34 19.34 19.38
C SER A 171 12.63 19.53 20.88
N ALA A 172 13.23 18.53 21.54
CA ALA A 172 13.64 18.61 22.94
C ALA A 172 15.00 19.30 23.16
N ILE A 173 15.73 19.64 22.09
CA ILE A 173 17.08 20.23 22.17
C ILE A 173 16.98 21.75 22.12
N ARG A 174 17.74 22.43 22.99
CA ARG A 174 17.75 23.90 23.10
C ARG A 174 18.35 24.63 21.89
N ASN A 175 19.09 23.93 21.01
CA ASN A 175 19.69 24.53 19.81
C ASN A 175 19.86 23.50 18.66
N PRO A 176 18.77 23.13 17.97
CA PRO A 176 18.80 22.11 16.92
C PRO A 176 19.45 22.60 15.62
N GLU A 177 19.61 23.91 15.43
CA GLU A 177 20.22 24.50 14.23
C GLU A 177 21.70 24.16 14.08
N ALA A 178 22.39 23.89 15.19
CA ALA A 178 23.78 23.44 15.19
C ALA A 178 23.99 22.02 14.63
N LEU A 179 22.91 21.25 14.44
CA LEU A 179 22.95 19.87 13.95
C LEU A 179 22.75 19.75 12.44
N LEU A 180 22.52 20.86 11.74
CA LEU A 180 22.17 20.85 10.32
C LEU A 180 23.30 21.31 9.42
N VAL A 181 23.58 20.47 8.42
CA VAL A 181 24.53 20.76 7.35
C VAL A 181 23.86 20.44 6.02
N THR A 182 22.91 21.27 5.57
CA THR A 182 22.66 21.66 4.17
C THR A 182 21.46 22.62 4.12
N PRO A 183 21.66 23.95 4.02
CA PRO A 183 20.57 24.89 3.83
C PRO A 183 19.76 24.55 2.56
N GLY A 184 18.44 24.44 2.68
CA GLY A 184 17.52 24.40 1.53
C GLY A 184 17.08 23.02 1.02
N ALA A 185 17.59 21.91 1.57
CA ALA A 185 17.20 20.56 1.14
C ALA A 185 15.85 20.09 1.74
N ARG A 186 14.73 20.76 1.41
CA ARG A 186 13.37 20.42 1.90
C ARG A 186 12.78 19.18 1.22
N ALA A 187 13.56 18.10 1.13
CA ALA A 187 13.19 16.89 0.42
C ALA A 187 11.97 16.21 1.06
N GLY A 188 10.99 15.84 0.24
CA GLY A 188 9.76 15.18 0.71
C GLY A 188 8.65 16.11 1.21
N VAL A 189 8.87 17.42 1.25
CA VAL A 189 7.91 18.39 1.81
C VAL A 189 6.93 18.88 0.73
N TYR A 190 5.63 18.81 1.01
CA TYR A 190 4.63 19.49 0.18
C TYR A 190 4.41 20.94 0.62
N HIS A 191 4.22 21.81 -0.37
CA HIS A 191 3.83 23.20 -0.27
C HIS A 191 2.29 23.35 -0.45
N PRO A 192 1.66 24.39 0.11
CA PRO A 192 2.30 25.48 0.84
C PRO A 192 2.61 25.10 2.28
N HIS A 193 3.57 25.80 2.89
CA HIS A 193 3.89 25.65 4.31
C HIS A 193 3.62 26.97 5.02
N HIS A 194 2.55 27.01 5.82
CA HIS A 194 2.24 28.20 6.60
C HIS A 194 2.92 28.16 7.97
N PRO A 195 3.37 29.32 8.50
CA PRO A 195 3.82 29.42 9.88
C PRO A 195 2.77 28.86 10.84
N ASN A 196 3.21 28.10 11.84
CA ASN A 196 2.37 27.50 12.89
C ASN A 196 1.31 26.48 12.41
N LYS A 197 1.29 26.10 11.12
CA LYS A 197 0.48 24.98 10.63
C LYS A 197 1.34 23.72 10.47
N PRO A 198 0.76 22.52 10.64
CA PRO A 198 1.44 21.28 10.27
C PRO A 198 1.70 21.23 8.77
N VAL A 199 2.85 20.69 8.39
CA VAL A 199 3.25 20.49 7.00
C VAL A 199 3.23 19.01 6.67
N SER A 200 2.89 18.69 5.43
CA SER A 200 2.85 17.33 4.93
C SER A 200 4.24 16.87 4.48
N LEU A 201 4.77 15.82 5.11
CA LEU A 201 6.03 15.19 4.74
C LEU A 201 5.73 13.82 4.12
N LEU A 202 6.10 13.64 2.85
CA LEU A 202 6.25 12.32 2.23
C LEU A 202 7.63 11.77 2.58
N TRP A 203 7.67 10.54 3.10
CA TRP A 203 8.91 9.87 3.45
C TRP A 203 8.88 8.38 3.04
N GLY A 204 10.06 7.81 2.83
CA GLY A 204 10.23 6.44 2.37
C GLY A 204 11.67 6.19 1.93
N SER A 205 11.88 5.17 1.10
CA SER A 205 13.20 4.77 0.63
C SER A 205 13.96 5.88 -0.13
N PHE A 206 13.24 6.78 -0.80
CA PHE A 206 13.83 7.93 -1.49
C PHE A 206 14.44 8.97 -0.54
N LEU A 207 14.04 9.00 0.74
CA LEU A 207 14.68 9.75 1.82
C LEU A 207 15.60 8.87 2.69
N GLY A 208 15.88 7.63 2.28
CA GLY A 208 16.73 6.70 3.01
C GLY A 208 16.03 5.89 4.12
N PHE A 209 14.71 6.02 4.29
CA PHE A 209 13.95 5.24 5.27
C PHE A 209 13.63 3.83 4.76
N SER A 210 13.76 2.85 5.64
CA SER A 210 13.30 1.49 5.36
C SER A 210 11.78 1.46 5.16
N PRO A 211 11.26 0.71 4.17
CA PRO A 211 9.85 0.37 4.08
C PRO A 211 9.36 -0.23 5.40
N ARG A 212 8.23 0.26 5.92
CA ARG A 212 7.61 -0.24 7.16
C ARG A 212 6.09 -0.13 7.09
N CYS A 213 5.42 -1.03 7.80
CA CYS A 213 3.98 -1.04 7.92
C CYS A 213 3.50 0.27 8.58
N SER A 214 2.50 0.92 7.97
CA SER A 214 1.83 2.05 8.63
C SER A 214 1.28 1.66 10.00
N ARG A 215 1.49 2.53 11.00
CA ARG A 215 0.85 2.41 12.32
C ARG A 215 -0.68 2.44 12.25
N ALA A 216 -1.28 2.83 11.13
CA ALA A 216 -2.73 2.69 10.92
C ALA A 216 -3.25 1.25 11.04
N ILE A 217 -2.36 0.24 10.99
CA ILE A 217 -2.76 -1.14 11.10
C ILE A 217 -3.43 -1.47 12.44
N ILE A 218 -3.10 -0.73 13.50
CA ILE A 218 -3.67 -0.92 14.84
C ILE A 218 -5.18 -0.64 14.89
N SER A 219 -5.69 0.20 13.98
CA SER A 219 -7.11 0.54 13.91
C SER A 219 -7.89 -0.36 12.96
N VAL A 220 -7.26 -1.36 12.34
CA VAL A 220 -7.93 -2.26 11.40
C VAL A 220 -8.38 -3.55 12.10
N PRO A 221 -9.66 -3.93 11.99
CA PRO A 221 -10.13 -5.21 12.53
C PRO A 221 -9.33 -6.40 11.99
N ARG A 222 -8.87 -7.29 12.89
CA ARG A 222 -8.02 -8.44 12.56
C ARG A 222 -8.58 -9.33 11.44
N ARG A 223 -9.91 -9.43 11.30
CA ARG A 223 -10.57 -10.21 10.23
C ARG A 223 -10.18 -9.75 8.82
N TYR A 224 -9.82 -8.49 8.64
CA TYR A 224 -9.36 -7.95 7.35
C TYR A 224 -7.85 -8.12 7.15
N LEU A 225 -7.12 -8.58 8.17
CA LEU A 225 -5.68 -8.79 8.16
C LEU A 225 -5.32 -10.28 8.04
N THR A 226 -6.27 -11.17 7.76
CA THR A 226 -5.99 -12.59 7.54
C THR A 226 -5.46 -12.86 6.12
N GLU A 227 -5.07 -14.10 5.83
CA GLU A 227 -4.71 -14.53 4.48
C GLU A 227 -5.91 -14.46 3.51
N PHE A 228 -7.10 -14.80 4.01
CA PHE A 228 -8.36 -14.78 3.27
C PHE A 228 -9.34 -13.86 3.98
N PRO A 229 -9.17 -12.54 3.87
CA PRO A 229 -10.03 -11.59 4.55
C PRO A 229 -11.45 -11.67 3.98
N THR A 230 -12.44 -11.75 4.87
CA THR A 230 -13.85 -11.77 4.51
C THR A 230 -14.62 -10.71 5.29
N THR A 231 -15.67 -10.20 4.66
CA THR A 231 -16.68 -9.38 5.34
C THR A 231 -17.53 -10.26 6.27
N PRO A 232 -18.26 -9.68 7.24
CA PRO A 232 -19.20 -10.43 8.08
C PRO A 232 -20.23 -11.27 7.30
N HIS A 233 -20.50 -10.89 6.05
CA HIS A 233 -21.46 -11.55 5.17
C HIS A 233 -20.79 -12.53 4.18
N GLY A 234 -19.49 -12.82 4.33
CA GLY A 234 -18.78 -13.79 3.51
C GLY A 234 -18.21 -13.25 2.19
N PHE A 235 -18.43 -11.98 1.85
CA PHE A 235 -17.81 -11.37 0.67
C PHE A 235 -16.30 -11.20 0.85
N ASP A 236 -15.57 -11.22 -0.27
CA ASP A 236 -14.14 -10.96 -0.31
C ASP A 236 -13.80 -9.57 0.26
N ALA A 237 -12.91 -9.53 1.25
CA ALA A 237 -12.47 -8.29 1.88
C ALA A 237 -10.99 -7.96 1.60
N ARG A 238 -10.37 -8.62 0.61
CA ARG A 238 -9.02 -8.25 0.14
C ARG A 238 -8.96 -6.77 -0.28
N PRO A 239 -9.91 -6.23 -1.05
CA PRO A 239 -9.86 -4.83 -1.47
C PRO A 239 -9.99 -3.86 -0.30
N ILE A 240 -10.78 -4.21 0.72
CA ILE A 240 -10.87 -3.45 1.98
C ILE A 240 -9.50 -3.40 2.68
N CYS A 241 -8.82 -4.54 2.79
CA CYS A 241 -7.49 -4.63 3.41
C CYS A 241 -6.45 -3.73 2.71
N LEU A 242 -6.45 -3.74 1.37
CA LEU A 242 -5.53 -2.94 0.56
C LEU A 242 -5.84 -1.45 0.68
N ALA A 243 -7.11 -1.06 0.57
CA ALA A 243 -7.55 0.32 0.73
C ALA A 243 -7.20 0.89 2.13
N TYR A 244 -7.35 0.09 3.20
CA TYR A 244 -6.90 0.48 4.53
C TYR A 244 -5.39 0.78 4.58
N GLY A 245 -4.57 -0.06 3.95
CA GLY A 245 -3.13 0.15 3.90
C GLY A 245 -2.76 1.45 3.19
N ILE A 246 -3.34 1.67 2.00
CA ILE A 246 -3.12 2.84 1.17
C ILE A 246 -3.50 4.12 1.93
N LEU A 247 -4.74 4.20 2.42
CA LEU A 247 -5.25 5.38 3.13
C LEU A 247 -4.55 5.58 4.48
N GLY A 248 -4.17 4.48 5.13
CA GLY A 248 -3.42 4.48 6.37
C GLY A 248 -2.01 5.06 6.24
N ARG A 249 -1.42 5.02 5.04
CA ARG A 249 -0.14 5.69 4.72
C ARG A 249 -0.33 7.13 4.23
N ASN A 250 -1.47 7.47 3.65
CA ASN A 250 -1.71 8.77 3.00
C ASN A 250 -2.23 9.84 3.97
N LYS A 251 -1.73 9.88 5.20
CA LYS A 251 -2.18 10.81 6.25
C LYS A 251 -1.58 12.20 6.04
N GLY A 252 -2.26 13.04 5.29
CA GLY A 252 -1.91 14.46 5.15
C GLY A 252 -2.62 15.34 6.18
N PRO A 253 -2.24 16.63 6.28
CA PRO A 253 -2.95 17.60 7.11
C PRO A 253 -4.39 17.81 6.60
N SER A 254 -5.35 18.10 7.49
CA SER A 254 -6.70 18.53 7.07
C SER A 254 -7.45 17.57 6.10
N PRO A 255 -7.61 16.26 6.41
CA PRO A 255 -8.30 15.31 5.53
C PRO A 255 -9.77 15.67 5.22
N LYS A 256 -10.37 16.59 5.99
CA LYS A 256 -11.73 17.09 5.80
C LYS A 256 -11.89 18.01 4.58
N THR A 257 -10.80 18.58 4.05
CA THR A 257 -10.84 19.50 2.90
C THR A 257 -10.75 18.80 1.55
N LEU A 258 -10.51 17.49 1.56
CA LEU A 258 -10.38 16.67 0.35
C LEU A 258 -11.70 16.60 -0.41
N VAL A 259 -11.61 16.76 -1.73
CA VAL A 259 -12.77 16.80 -2.63
C VAL A 259 -13.31 15.40 -2.92
N CYS A 260 -14.64 15.27 -2.92
CA CYS A 260 -15.37 14.07 -3.33
C CYS A 260 -16.78 14.47 -3.78
N GLY A 261 -16.94 14.80 -5.07
CA GLY A 261 -18.20 15.17 -5.72
C GLY A 261 -19.14 14.00 -5.99
N LEU A 262 -18.69 12.76 -5.79
CA LEU A 262 -19.51 11.55 -6.00
C LEU A 262 -20.75 11.48 -5.10
N LEU A 263 -20.75 12.24 -4.00
CA LEU A 263 -21.88 12.35 -3.08
C LEU A 263 -22.87 13.46 -3.46
N ASP A 264 -22.51 14.33 -4.40
CA ASP A 264 -23.29 15.52 -4.74
C ASP A 264 -24.56 15.13 -5.51
N SER A 265 -24.50 14.08 -6.34
CA SER A 265 -25.68 13.53 -7.00
C SER A 265 -25.54 12.04 -7.38
N PRO A 266 -26.67 11.31 -7.54
CA PRO A 266 -26.66 9.97 -8.13
C PRO A 266 -26.13 9.93 -9.57
N VAL A 267 -26.22 11.06 -10.29
CA VAL A 267 -25.70 11.20 -11.67
C VAL A 267 -24.18 11.17 -11.65
N ALA A 268 -23.54 11.92 -10.77
CA ALA A 268 -22.09 11.93 -10.61
C ALA A 268 -21.54 10.53 -10.29
N MET A 269 -22.16 9.81 -9.35
CA MET A 269 -21.77 8.42 -9.06
C MET A 269 -21.90 7.51 -10.29
N ARG A 270 -22.99 7.65 -11.06
CA ARG A 270 -23.22 6.86 -12.27
C ARG A 270 -22.19 7.18 -13.36
N GLU A 271 -21.94 8.46 -13.62
CA GLU A 271 -20.93 8.91 -14.57
C GLU A 271 -19.55 8.38 -14.19
N PHE A 272 -19.19 8.41 -12.90
CA PHE A 272 -17.93 7.84 -12.43
C PHE A 272 -17.82 6.33 -12.67
N GLU A 273 -18.92 5.59 -12.51
CA GLU A 273 -18.95 4.16 -12.79
C GLU A 273 -18.83 3.84 -14.29
N GLU A 274 -19.66 4.49 -15.10
CA GLU A 274 -19.84 4.18 -16.53
C GLU A 274 -18.63 4.59 -17.38
N ASN A 275 -17.88 5.59 -16.92
CA ASN A 275 -16.68 6.07 -17.61
C ASN A 275 -15.37 5.39 -17.15
N SER A 276 -15.45 4.49 -16.16
CA SER A 276 -14.29 3.72 -15.69
C SER A 276 -13.83 2.70 -16.74
N ALA A 277 -12.52 2.49 -16.86
CA ALA A 277 -11.95 1.43 -17.70
C ALA A 277 -12.39 0.02 -17.26
N PHE A 278 -12.91 -0.11 -16.04
CA PHE A 278 -13.44 -1.35 -15.49
C PHE A 278 -14.96 -1.47 -15.63
N TRP A 279 -15.60 -0.66 -16.48
CA TRP A 279 -17.02 -0.81 -16.78
C TRP A 279 -17.29 -2.09 -17.61
N PRO A 280 -18.32 -2.89 -17.28
CA PRO A 280 -19.22 -2.76 -16.13
C PRO A 280 -18.52 -3.11 -14.81
N ARG A 281 -18.80 -2.33 -13.75
CA ARG A 281 -18.19 -2.49 -12.42
C ARG A 281 -18.96 -3.46 -11.52
N PRO A 282 -18.67 -4.78 -11.49
CA PRO A 282 -19.44 -5.75 -10.71
C PRO A 282 -19.36 -5.49 -9.19
N ALA A 283 -18.23 -5.00 -8.69
CA ALA A 283 -18.04 -4.75 -7.26
C ALA A 283 -18.98 -3.69 -6.71
N LYS A 284 -19.60 -2.83 -7.54
CA LYS A 284 -20.53 -1.77 -7.08
C LYS A 284 -21.69 -2.30 -6.23
N THR A 285 -22.09 -3.54 -6.45
CA THR A 285 -23.10 -4.24 -5.62
C THR A 285 -22.68 -4.36 -4.15
N LEU A 286 -21.38 -4.31 -3.87
CA LEU A 286 -20.78 -4.35 -2.53
C LEU A 286 -20.67 -2.97 -1.86
N ARG A 287 -21.03 -1.87 -2.56
CA ARG A 287 -20.83 -0.49 -2.07
C ARG A 287 -21.42 -0.26 -0.69
N GLY A 288 -22.66 -0.72 -0.44
CA GLY A 288 -23.30 -0.57 0.86
C GLY A 288 -22.54 -1.28 1.99
N TYR A 289 -22.02 -2.48 1.70
CA TYR A 289 -21.22 -3.25 2.66
C TYR A 289 -19.88 -2.57 2.96
N TYR A 290 -19.16 -2.14 1.91
CA TYR A 290 -17.86 -1.49 2.06
C TYR A 290 -18.00 -0.13 2.76
N ALA A 291 -19.02 0.65 2.41
CA ALA A 291 -19.31 1.93 3.07
C ALA A 291 -19.59 1.76 4.57
N LYS A 292 -20.31 0.71 4.98
CA LYS A 292 -20.53 0.41 6.39
C LYS A 292 -19.20 0.16 7.12
N VAL A 293 -18.31 -0.64 6.52
CA VAL A 293 -16.98 -0.93 7.08
C VAL A 293 -16.14 0.34 7.21
N PHE A 294 -16.10 1.18 6.19
CA PHE A 294 -15.30 2.41 6.23
C PHE A 294 -15.93 3.51 7.09
N LYS A 295 -17.24 3.51 7.30
CA LYS A 295 -17.91 4.44 8.21
C LYS A 295 -17.47 4.21 9.66
N GLU A 296 -17.23 2.96 10.06
CA GLU A 296 -16.73 2.64 11.42
C GLU A 296 -15.34 3.24 11.69
N THR A 297 -14.47 3.28 10.68
CA THR A 297 -13.07 3.74 10.85
C THR A 297 -12.84 5.20 10.45
N PHE A 298 -13.45 5.65 9.34
CA PHE A 298 -13.22 6.98 8.76
C PHE A 298 -14.42 7.92 8.93
N GLY A 299 -15.49 7.50 9.62
CA GLY A 299 -16.72 8.31 9.76
C GLY A 299 -16.49 9.68 10.39
N THR A 300 -15.52 9.80 11.29
CA THR A 300 -15.14 11.07 11.95
C THR A 300 -14.43 12.06 11.02
N LEU A 301 -13.91 11.59 9.88
CA LEU A 301 -13.27 12.42 8.85
C LEU A 301 -14.28 13.03 7.88
N GLY A 302 -15.52 12.54 7.87
CA GLY A 302 -16.62 13.05 7.05
C GLY A 302 -17.08 12.06 5.97
N LYS A 303 -18.25 12.35 5.40
CA LYS A 303 -18.89 11.47 4.39
C LYS A 303 -18.01 11.31 3.14
N GLY A 304 -17.36 12.39 2.71
CA GLY A 304 -16.43 12.37 1.57
C GLY A 304 -15.32 11.35 1.75
N SER A 305 -14.65 11.33 2.92
CA SER A 305 -13.59 10.35 3.20
C SER A 305 -14.09 8.90 3.19
N VAL A 306 -15.30 8.65 3.72
CA VAL A 306 -15.93 7.33 3.67
C VAL A 306 -16.22 6.93 2.22
N CYS A 307 -16.73 7.85 1.40
CA CYS A 307 -17.01 7.61 -0.01
C CYS A 307 -15.71 7.30 -0.78
N MET A 308 -14.67 8.11 -0.60
CA MET A 308 -13.37 7.88 -1.25
C MET A 308 -12.75 6.53 -0.85
N ALA A 309 -12.84 6.16 0.43
CA ALA A 309 -12.34 4.87 0.90
C ALA A 309 -13.14 3.69 0.31
N THR A 310 -14.45 3.86 0.22
CA THR A 310 -15.36 2.88 -0.38
C THR A 310 -15.04 2.69 -1.86
N GLU A 311 -14.98 3.78 -2.63
CA GLU A 311 -14.71 3.70 -4.06
C GLU A 311 -13.30 3.22 -4.37
N LEU A 312 -12.29 3.56 -3.55
CA LEU A 312 -10.96 2.97 -3.68
C LEU A 312 -11.01 1.43 -3.56
N ALA A 313 -11.67 0.92 -2.52
CA ALA A 313 -11.79 -0.53 -2.32
C ALA A 313 -12.60 -1.19 -3.44
N LEU A 314 -13.64 -0.54 -3.96
CA LEU A 314 -14.41 -1.06 -5.09
C LEU A 314 -13.58 -1.07 -6.38
N LEU A 315 -12.80 -0.02 -6.65
CA LEU A 315 -11.92 0.02 -7.83
C LEU A 315 -10.82 -1.05 -7.73
N ILE A 316 -10.23 -1.25 -6.57
CA ILE A 316 -9.25 -2.33 -6.34
C ILE A 316 -9.91 -3.71 -6.58
N ALA A 317 -11.19 -3.87 -6.24
CA ALA A 317 -11.91 -5.12 -6.50
C ALA A 317 -12.13 -5.38 -8.00
N ASP A 318 -12.31 -4.32 -8.79
CA ASP A 318 -12.59 -4.40 -10.23
C ASP A 318 -11.30 -4.42 -11.10
N ALA A 319 -10.23 -3.73 -10.70
CA ALA A 319 -9.04 -3.46 -11.53
C ALA A 319 -8.17 -4.69 -11.86
N GLY A 320 -8.28 -5.76 -11.08
CA GLY A 320 -7.41 -6.93 -11.18
C GLY A 320 -6.01 -6.71 -10.57
N ASP A 321 -5.39 -7.81 -10.13
CA ASP A 321 -4.21 -7.72 -9.28
C ASP A 321 -2.97 -7.07 -9.95
N GLU A 322 -2.81 -7.26 -11.26
CA GLU A 322 -1.68 -6.74 -12.03
C GLU A 322 -1.73 -5.22 -12.19
N VAL A 323 -2.91 -4.67 -12.48
CA VAL A 323 -3.16 -3.23 -12.58
C VAL A 323 -2.90 -2.56 -11.23
N VAL A 324 -3.43 -3.12 -10.14
CA VAL A 324 -3.22 -2.58 -8.79
C VAL A 324 -1.74 -2.64 -8.39
N ARG A 325 -1.03 -3.71 -8.76
CA ARG A 325 0.41 -3.83 -8.51
C ARG A 325 1.19 -2.75 -9.24
N ASP A 326 0.99 -2.62 -10.55
CA ASP A 326 1.69 -1.61 -11.37
C ASP A 326 1.40 -0.19 -10.87
N TRP A 327 0.15 0.09 -10.50
CA TRP A 327 -0.28 1.36 -9.91
C TRP A 327 0.43 1.65 -8.58
N LEU A 328 0.52 0.69 -7.66
CA LEU A 328 1.24 0.85 -6.39
C LEU A 328 2.76 0.96 -6.57
N GLU A 329 3.34 0.20 -7.50
CA GLU A 329 4.77 0.28 -7.83
C GLU A 329 5.13 1.64 -8.46
N GLY A 330 4.21 2.21 -9.24
CA GLY A 330 4.29 3.57 -9.75
C GLY A 330 4.06 4.66 -8.71
N ARG A 331 3.76 4.30 -7.44
CA ARG A 331 3.41 5.23 -6.35
C ARG A 331 2.20 6.11 -6.67
N MET A 332 1.32 5.59 -7.52
CA MET A 332 0.17 6.31 -8.04
C MET A 332 -0.89 6.55 -6.97
N GLU A 333 -0.73 5.99 -5.77
CA GLU A 333 -1.57 6.28 -4.61
C GLU A 333 -1.17 7.56 -3.86
N GLN A 334 0.06 8.06 -4.05
CA GLN A 334 0.58 9.27 -3.39
C GLN A 334 0.31 10.51 -4.24
N GLN A 335 0.08 11.67 -3.60
CA GLN A 335 0.14 12.95 -4.29
C GLN A 335 1.49 13.12 -5.00
N ASP A 336 1.51 13.70 -6.20
CA ASP A 336 2.76 13.93 -6.92
C ASP A 336 3.54 15.08 -6.27
N LEU A 337 4.57 14.72 -5.51
CA LEU A 337 5.50 15.67 -4.91
C LEU A 337 6.26 16.49 -5.97
N GLY A 338 6.56 15.89 -7.13
CA GLY A 338 7.24 16.56 -8.23
C GLY A 338 6.38 17.67 -8.82
N LEU A 339 5.09 17.41 -9.04
CA LEU A 339 4.14 18.45 -9.49
C LEU A 339 4.09 19.60 -8.48
N ASN A 340 3.97 19.28 -7.19
CA ASN A 340 3.88 20.29 -6.14
C ASN A 340 5.09 21.25 -6.11
N TRP A 341 6.31 20.75 -6.30
CA TRP A 341 7.50 21.59 -6.41
C TRP A 341 7.59 22.34 -7.73
N GLU A 342 7.15 21.73 -8.82
CA GLU A 342 7.19 22.34 -10.13
C GLU A 342 6.26 23.55 -10.22
N VAL A 343 5.03 23.43 -9.72
CA VAL A 343 4.07 24.55 -9.73
C VAL A 343 4.47 25.66 -8.76
N GLU A 344 5.06 25.32 -7.61
CA GLU A 344 5.65 26.33 -6.71
C GLU A 344 6.75 27.11 -7.42
N ARG A 345 7.68 26.42 -8.12
CA ARG A 345 8.74 27.05 -8.90
C ARG A 345 8.19 27.99 -9.98
N LEU A 346 7.03 27.65 -10.56
CA LEU A 346 6.34 28.48 -11.54
C LEU A 346 5.52 29.63 -10.92
N GLY A 347 5.57 29.80 -9.59
CA GLY A 347 4.96 30.92 -8.87
C GLY A 347 3.52 30.67 -8.42
N ALA A 348 3.13 29.41 -8.21
CA ALA A 348 1.83 29.10 -7.63
C ALA A 348 1.63 29.72 -6.24
N SER A 349 0.45 30.28 -5.99
CA SER A 349 0.06 30.82 -4.70
C SER A 349 -0.20 29.70 -3.68
N ASP A 350 -0.23 30.05 -2.40
CA ASP A 350 -0.55 29.09 -1.34
C ASP A 350 -1.95 28.48 -1.53
N GLU A 351 -2.94 29.28 -1.93
CA GLU A 351 -4.30 28.82 -2.19
C GLU A 351 -4.36 27.84 -3.37
N GLU A 352 -3.53 28.04 -4.40
CA GLU A 352 -3.43 27.16 -5.55
C GLU A 352 -2.78 25.82 -5.18
N LEU A 353 -1.72 25.85 -4.39
CA LEU A 353 -1.08 24.66 -3.84
C LEU A 353 -2.01 23.89 -2.90
N GLU A 354 -2.80 24.60 -2.07
CA GLU A 354 -3.84 23.99 -1.24
C GLU A 354 -4.93 23.34 -2.11
N ARG A 355 -5.31 23.94 -3.24
CA ARG A 355 -6.28 23.37 -4.17
C ARG A 355 -5.77 22.07 -4.81
N ILE A 356 -4.51 22.01 -5.21
CA ILE A 356 -3.87 20.76 -5.67
C ILE A 356 -3.92 19.70 -4.56
N TYR A 357 -3.56 20.09 -3.33
CA TYR A 357 -3.63 19.20 -2.18
C TYR A 357 -5.05 18.65 -1.95
N ARG A 358 -6.09 19.46 -2.13
CA ARG A 358 -7.50 19.04 -1.96
C ARG A 358 -7.96 18.07 -3.06
N GLY A 359 -7.42 18.19 -4.26
CA GLY A 359 -7.72 17.33 -5.41
C GLY A 359 -7.02 15.96 -5.42
N GLN A 360 -5.99 15.76 -4.58
CA GLN A 360 -5.13 14.57 -4.64
C GLN A 360 -5.85 13.20 -4.58
N TYR A 361 -6.96 13.09 -3.85
CA TYR A 361 -7.68 11.82 -3.69
C TYR A 361 -8.62 11.61 -4.87
N ALA A 362 -9.18 12.69 -5.43
CA ALA A 362 -9.88 12.64 -6.70
C ALA A 362 -8.92 12.14 -7.80
N ALA A 363 -7.72 12.72 -7.89
CA ALA A 363 -6.69 12.26 -8.84
C ALA A 363 -6.27 10.80 -8.60
N MET A 364 -6.19 10.35 -7.34
CA MET A 364 -5.91 8.96 -7.00
C MET A 364 -7.00 8.00 -7.53
N LEU A 365 -8.29 8.33 -7.33
CA LEU A 365 -9.39 7.47 -7.78
C LEU A 365 -9.56 7.51 -9.30
N VAL A 366 -9.49 8.70 -9.91
CA VAL A 366 -9.54 8.84 -11.37
C VAL A 366 -8.37 8.08 -12.00
N GLY A 367 -7.15 8.29 -11.48
CA GLY A 367 -5.95 7.60 -11.95
C GLY A 367 -6.09 6.08 -11.90
N LEU A 368 -6.62 5.51 -10.79
CA LEU A 368 -6.88 4.08 -10.73
C LEU A 368 -7.98 3.64 -11.70
N SER A 369 -9.06 4.42 -11.85
CA SER A 369 -10.20 4.07 -12.72
C SER A 369 -9.88 4.05 -14.21
N VAL A 370 -8.77 4.66 -14.64
CA VAL A 370 -8.28 4.63 -16.02
C VAL A 370 -6.94 3.92 -16.16
N HIS A 371 -6.42 3.32 -15.08
CA HIS A 371 -5.05 2.82 -15.06
C HIS A 371 -4.86 1.66 -16.05
N MET A 372 -3.85 1.80 -16.90
CA MET A 372 -3.36 0.74 -17.76
C MET A 372 -1.92 0.45 -17.39
N VAL A 373 -1.56 -0.84 -17.38
CA VAL A 373 -0.22 -1.29 -17.00
C VAL A 373 0.86 -0.55 -17.81
N GLY A 374 1.84 0.02 -17.10
CA GLY A 374 2.95 0.76 -17.69
C GLY A 374 2.69 2.25 -17.87
N ARG A 375 1.44 2.73 -17.70
CA ARG A 375 1.09 4.15 -17.76
C ARG A 375 1.05 4.72 -16.35
N ARG A 376 2.00 5.59 -16.01
CA ARG A 376 2.26 6.00 -14.62
C ARG A 376 2.20 7.53 -14.44
N LYS A 377 1.30 8.19 -15.17
CA LYS A 377 0.97 9.61 -14.98
C LYS A 377 -0.39 9.77 -14.29
N ARG A 378 -0.41 10.52 -13.20
CA ARG A 378 -1.63 10.82 -12.43
C ARG A 378 -2.32 12.05 -13.02
N PRO A 379 -3.66 12.10 -13.06
CA PRO A 379 -4.42 13.19 -13.65
C PRO A 379 -4.59 14.38 -12.69
N GLU A 380 -3.51 14.82 -12.05
CA GLU A 380 -3.58 15.85 -11.00
C GLU A 380 -3.89 17.23 -11.57
N LEU A 381 -3.32 17.55 -12.73
CA LEU A 381 -3.53 18.86 -13.35
C LEU A 381 -4.96 18.98 -13.90
N LEU A 382 -5.48 17.91 -14.51
CA LEU A 382 -6.88 17.84 -14.97
C LEU A 382 -7.88 18.00 -13.81
N VAL A 383 -7.60 17.34 -12.67
CA VAL A 383 -8.42 17.47 -11.45
C VAL A 383 -8.33 18.88 -10.87
N PHE A 384 -7.14 19.49 -10.87
CA PHE A 384 -6.93 20.86 -10.40
C PHE A 384 -7.72 21.87 -11.23
N GLU A 385 -7.65 21.80 -12.56
CA GLU A 385 -8.37 22.68 -13.48
C GLU A 385 -9.88 22.60 -13.26
N ARG A 386 -10.40 21.37 -13.16
CA ARG A 386 -11.82 21.17 -12.88
C ARG A 386 -12.24 21.74 -11.53
N LEU A 387 -11.35 21.68 -10.54
CA LEU A 387 -11.63 22.24 -9.23
C LEU A 387 -11.63 23.78 -9.26
N CYS A 388 -10.75 24.41 -10.04
CA CYS A 388 -10.82 25.85 -10.29
C CYS A 388 -12.16 26.24 -10.92
N GLU A 389 -12.59 25.52 -11.96
CA GLU A 389 -13.88 25.76 -12.63
C GLU A 389 -15.06 25.63 -11.66
N ARG A 390 -15.09 24.55 -10.85
CA ARG A 390 -16.15 24.32 -9.85
C ARG A 390 -16.23 25.43 -8.82
N GLU A 391 -15.09 25.99 -8.43
CA GLU A 391 -15.01 27.06 -7.44
C GLU A 391 -15.18 28.47 -8.04
N GLY A 392 -15.35 28.57 -9.36
CA GLY A 392 -15.48 29.86 -10.04
C GLY A 392 -14.19 30.68 -10.02
N VAL A 393 -13.03 30.02 -9.90
CA VAL A 393 -11.71 30.64 -9.87
C VAL A 393 -11.05 30.46 -11.24
N GLU A 394 -10.38 31.50 -11.74
CA GLU A 394 -9.64 31.42 -12.99
C GLU A 394 -8.47 30.42 -12.87
N VAL A 395 -8.25 29.63 -13.92
CA VAL A 395 -7.09 28.74 -13.98
C VAL A 395 -5.82 29.60 -14.05
N PRO A 396 -4.86 29.42 -13.14
CA PRO A 396 -3.72 30.31 -13.03
C PRO A 396 -2.78 30.22 -14.22
N LYS A 397 -2.03 31.30 -14.47
CA LYS A 397 -1.14 31.42 -15.64
C LYS A 397 -0.09 30.32 -15.70
N TRP A 398 0.43 29.86 -14.55
CA TRP A 398 1.41 28.77 -14.53
C TRP A 398 0.81 27.45 -15.05
N ALA A 399 -0.47 27.19 -14.80
CA ALA A 399 -1.18 25.99 -15.27
C ALA A 399 -1.44 26.01 -16.79
N LEU A 400 -1.44 27.20 -17.40
CA LEU A 400 -1.58 27.41 -18.84
C LEU A 400 -0.21 27.51 -19.56
N GLY A 401 0.88 27.51 -18.79
CA GLY A 401 2.25 27.58 -19.29
C GLY A 401 2.63 26.37 -20.17
N PRO A 402 3.71 26.47 -20.96
CA PRO A 402 4.14 25.38 -21.84
C PRO A 402 4.49 24.10 -21.06
N GLU A 403 5.14 24.21 -19.90
CA GLU A 403 5.50 23.06 -19.06
C GLU A 403 4.27 22.28 -18.59
N MET A 404 3.24 23.00 -18.12
CA MET A 404 2.00 22.38 -17.66
C MET A 404 1.14 21.86 -18.81
N ARG A 405 1.21 22.48 -20.00
CA ARG A 405 0.55 21.94 -21.20
C ARG A 405 1.15 20.61 -21.63
N GLU A 406 2.48 20.48 -21.69
CA GLU A 406 3.15 19.20 -21.99
C GLU A 406 2.76 18.13 -20.96
N ARG A 407 2.74 18.51 -19.68
CA ARG A 407 2.29 17.59 -18.63
C ARG A 407 0.83 17.20 -18.78
N ARG A 408 -0.07 18.14 -19.09
CA ARG A 408 -1.50 17.88 -19.32
C ARG A 408 -1.69 16.90 -20.48
N GLU A 409 -0.97 17.11 -21.58
CA GLU A 409 -0.99 16.21 -22.73
C GLU A 409 -0.52 14.81 -22.34
N ALA A 410 0.55 14.69 -21.54
CA ALA A 410 1.01 13.41 -21.01
C ALA A 410 -0.05 12.74 -20.11
N GLU A 411 -0.72 13.49 -19.23
CA GLU A 411 -1.80 12.98 -18.38
C GLU A 411 -2.99 12.46 -19.21
N LEU A 412 -3.39 13.19 -20.26
CA LEU A 412 -4.45 12.79 -21.19
C LEU A 412 -4.07 11.55 -22.01
N MET A 413 -2.84 11.50 -22.54
CA MET A 413 -2.34 10.36 -23.31
C MET A 413 -2.29 9.09 -22.46
N ASP A 414 -1.81 9.19 -21.22
CA ASP A 414 -1.72 8.06 -20.31
C ASP A 414 -3.10 7.57 -19.87
N ALA A 415 -4.02 8.49 -19.56
CA ALA A 415 -5.37 8.13 -19.12
C ALA A 415 -6.26 7.54 -20.22
N GLY A 416 -6.08 7.94 -21.48
CA GLY A 416 -6.96 7.51 -22.58
C GLY A 416 -8.33 8.18 -22.56
N GLY A 417 -9.32 7.55 -23.23
CA GLY A 417 -10.67 8.11 -23.38
C GLY A 417 -11.51 8.06 -22.10
N ASN A 418 -12.36 9.07 -21.89
CA ASN A 418 -13.30 9.26 -20.77
C ASN A 418 -12.77 9.86 -19.47
N ILE A 419 -11.48 10.23 -19.40
CA ILE A 419 -10.91 10.85 -18.20
C ILE A 419 -11.64 12.14 -17.79
N GLU A 420 -12.02 13.00 -18.73
CA GLU A 420 -12.73 14.25 -18.42
C GLU A 420 -14.09 14.01 -17.76
N ALA A 421 -14.79 12.95 -18.16
CA ALA A 421 -16.07 12.57 -17.54
C ALA A 421 -15.86 12.06 -16.11
N LEU A 422 -14.81 11.28 -15.86
CA LEU A 422 -14.44 10.83 -14.52
C LEU A 422 -14.04 11.99 -13.61
N VAL A 423 -13.23 12.93 -14.12
CA VAL A 423 -12.81 14.12 -13.40
C VAL A 423 -14.02 14.99 -13.05
N ARG A 424 -14.94 15.21 -13.99
CA ARG A 424 -16.19 15.94 -13.78
C ARG A 424 -17.11 15.29 -12.75
N ALA A 425 -17.13 13.96 -12.69
CA ALA A 425 -17.96 13.23 -11.75
C ALA A 425 -17.44 13.33 -10.31
N ILE A 426 -16.11 13.30 -10.12
CA ILE A 426 -15.48 13.28 -8.80
C ILE A 426 -15.16 14.67 -8.24
N VAL A 427 -15.08 15.69 -9.10
CA VAL A 427 -14.89 17.10 -8.76
C VAL A 427 -16.12 17.87 -9.15
#